data_AF-A0A1A8PHD5-F1
#
_entry.id   AF-A0A1A8PHD5-F1
#
_cell.length_a   1.000
_cell.length_b   1.000
_cell.length_c   1.000
_cell.angle_alpha   90.00
_cell.angle_beta   90.00
_cell.angle_gamma   90.00
#
_symmetry.space_group_name_H-M   'P 1'
#
loop_
_entity.id
_entity.type
_entity.pdbx_description
1 polymer ?
#
loop_
_entity_poly.entity_id
_entity_poly.type
_entity_poly.pdbx_seq_one_letter_code
_entity_poly.pdbx_strand_id
1 'polypeptide(L)'
;FSGTWEHADIIYTVKGQEAGGPAYEACRSIVEKVLFRKVMKASEAADVDFYAFSYYYDRAVDLGVIDEKRGGTIRVSDYVQAAQTVCSRVTRGPLQSPFLCLDLVYISVLLQELGLPPHKQLKLARTINQVETSWALGATFHYMETLKRP
;
A
#
# COMPACT_ATOMS: atom_id res chain seq x y z
N PHE A 1 15.27 11.97 9.74
CA PHE A 1 14.38 11.80 10.91
C PHE A 1 15.03 10.88 11.93
N SER A 2 14.88 11.16 13.22
CA SER A 2 15.24 10.27 14.34
C SER A 2 14.18 10.43 15.43
N GLY A 3 13.60 9.35 15.92
CA GLY A 3 12.56 9.40 16.94
C GLY A 3 12.13 8.02 17.44
N THR A 4 11.08 7.97 18.25
CA THR A 4 10.47 6.74 18.74
C THR A 4 9.15 6.47 18.04
N TRP A 5 8.84 5.20 17.83
CA TRP A 5 7.57 4.73 17.26
C TRP A 5 7.01 3.61 18.12
N GLU A 6 5.74 3.67 18.49
CA GLU A 6 5.08 2.66 19.28
C GLU A 6 4.14 1.83 18.41
N HIS A 7 4.27 0.51 18.46
CA HIS A 7 3.36 -0.41 17.79
C HIS A 7 3.24 -1.70 18.58
N ALA A 8 2.00 -2.13 18.84
CA ALA A 8 1.70 -3.34 19.63
C ALA A 8 2.43 -3.37 20.97
N ASP A 9 2.37 -2.26 21.72
CA ASP A 9 3.03 -2.06 23.03
C ASP A 9 4.57 -2.18 23.00
N ILE A 10 5.19 -2.15 21.82
CA ILE A 10 6.65 -2.15 21.63
C ILE A 10 7.09 -0.77 21.13
N ILE A 11 8.08 -0.19 21.82
CA ILE A 11 8.71 1.08 21.44
C ILE A 11 9.95 0.81 20.59
N TYR A 12 9.91 1.26 19.35
CA TYR A 12 10.99 1.19 18.38
C TYR A 12 11.74 2.52 18.32
N THR A 13 13.08 2.46 18.26
CA THR A 13 13.89 3.62 17.88
C THR A 13 14.04 3.61 16.36
N VAL A 14 13.58 4.68 15.71
CA VAL A 14 13.56 4.81 14.26
C VAL A 14 14.48 5.94 13.85
N LYS A 15 15.42 5.65 12.96
CA LYS A 15 16.30 6.64 12.34
C LYS A 15 16.33 6.43 10.83
N GLY A 16 16.18 7.51 10.08
CA GLY A 16 16.35 7.49 8.62
C GLY A 16 17.81 7.31 8.22
N GLN A 17 18.03 6.79 7.01
CA GLN A 17 19.37 6.63 6.45
C GLN A 17 20.05 7.99 6.20
N GLU A 18 21.38 8.02 6.26
CA GLU A 18 22.18 9.21 5.97
C GLU A 18 22.00 9.68 4.51
N ALA A 19 22.05 11.00 4.30
CA ALA A 19 21.83 11.61 2.99
C ALA A 19 22.88 11.15 1.96
N GLY A 20 22.46 10.91 0.72
CA GLY A 20 23.33 10.50 -0.38
C GLY A 20 23.54 8.98 -0.53
N GLY A 21 22.97 8.17 0.37
CA GLY A 21 22.92 6.71 0.21
C GLY A 21 21.75 6.23 -0.67
N PRO A 22 21.79 4.97 -1.15
CA PRO A 22 20.73 4.36 -1.96
C PRO A 22 19.54 3.92 -1.09
N ALA A 23 18.82 4.90 -0.53
CA ALA A 23 17.77 4.68 0.47
C ALA A 23 16.61 3.83 -0.06
N TYR A 24 16.25 4.02 -1.33
CA TYR A 24 15.19 3.24 -1.98
C TYR A 24 15.59 1.76 -2.09
N GLU A 25 16.78 1.46 -2.60
CA GLU A 25 17.27 0.09 -2.79
C GLU A 25 17.45 -0.63 -1.45
N ALA A 26 17.98 0.08 -0.44
CA ALA A 26 18.13 -0.47 0.90
C ALA A 26 16.76 -0.81 1.52
N CYS A 27 15.79 0.10 1.44
CA CYS A 27 14.42 -0.13 1.93
C CYS A 27 13.76 -1.30 1.18
N ARG A 28 13.87 -1.32 -0.15
CA ARG A 28 13.32 -2.37 -1.00
C ARG A 28 13.88 -3.74 -0.63
N SER A 29 15.21 -3.85 -0.47
CA SER A 29 15.85 -5.11 -0.08
C SER A 29 15.36 -5.64 1.28
N ILE A 30 15.12 -4.75 2.25
CA ILE A 30 14.56 -5.12 3.55
C ILE A 30 13.13 -5.63 3.39
N VAL A 31 12.29 -4.90 2.64
CA VAL A 31 10.89 -5.29 2.39
C VAL A 31 10.80 -6.64 1.66
N GLU A 32 11.62 -6.85 0.63
CA GLU A 32 11.70 -8.14 -0.09
C GLU A 32 12.04 -9.29 0.88
N LYS A 33 13.00 -9.08 1.80
CA LYS A 33 13.33 -10.07 2.84
C LYS A 33 12.17 -10.31 3.82
N VAL A 34 11.43 -9.27 4.19
CA VAL A 34 10.26 -9.38 5.09
C VAL A 34 9.15 -10.20 4.43
N LEU A 35 8.94 -10.03 3.13
CA LEU A 35 7.90 -10.71 2.35
C LEU A 35 8.32 -12.09 1.82
N PHE A 36 9.62 -12.38 1.79
CA PHE A 36 10.17 -13.62 1.25
C PHE A 36 9.47 -14.86 1.84
N ARG A 37 8.91 -15.69 0.94
CA ARG A 37 8.13 -16.91 1.26
C ARG A 37 6.88 -16.70 2.12
N LYS A 38 6.43 -15.47 2.33
CA LYS A 38 5.18 -15.15 3.04
C LYS A 38 4.02 -14.82 2.12
N VAL A 39 4.32 -14.50 0.85
CA VAL A 39 3.34 -14.13 -0.16
C VAL A 39 3.33 -15.20 -1.25
N MET A 40 2.14 -15.62 -1.66
CA MET A 40 1.94 -16.53 -2.78
C MET A 40 1.56 -15.71 -4.01
N LYS A 41 2.31 -15.91 -5.09
CA LYS A 41 2.04 -15.26 -6.37
C LYS A 41 0.80 -15.86 -7.02
N ALA A 42 -0.15 -15.02 -7.40
CA ALA A 42 -1.31 -15.42 -8.19
C ALA A 42 -1.01 -15.23 -9.68
N SER A 43 -0.97 -16.32 -10.44
CA SER A 43 -0.64 -16.32 -11.88
C SER A 43 -1.58 -15.46 -12.72
N GLU A 44 -2.85 -15.46 -12.35
CA GLU A 44 -3.97 -14.80 -13.02
C GLU A 44 -4.10 -13.31 -12.64
N ALA A 45 -3.32 -12.83 -11.66
CA ALA A 45 -3.41 -11.45 -11.20
C ALA A 45 -3.08 -10.43 -12.31
N ALA A 46 -2.30 -10.82 -13.32
CA ALA A 46 -2.04 -9.97 -14.46
C ALA A 46 -3.30 -9.71 -15.31
N ASP A 47 -4.23 -10.67 -15.36
CA ASP A 47 -5.32 -10.71 -16.34
C ASP A 47 -6.67 -10.28 -15.78
N VAL A 48 -6.83 -10.24 -14.45
CA VAL A 48 -8.11 -9.90 -13.78
C VAL A 48 -8.14 -8.48 -13.24
N ASP A 49 -9.30 -7.81 -13.29
CA ASP A 49 -9.47 -6.47 -12.74
C ASP A 49 -9.45 -6.48 -11.21
N PHE A 50 -8.73 -5.52 -10.60
CA PHE A 50 -8.66 -5.38 -9.15
C PHE A 50 -9.26 -4.05 -8.68
N TYR A 51 -10.03 -4.15 -7.61
CA TYR A 51 -10.27 -3.02 -6.71
C TYR A 51 -9.32 -3.12 -5.52
N ALA A 52 -8.70 -2.01 -5.15
CA ALA A 52 -7.97 -1.87 -3.91
C ALA A 52 -8.58 -0.72 -3.09
N PHE A 53 -8.57 -0.86 -1.77
CA PHE A 53 -9.24 0.04 -0.85
C PHE A 53 -8.41 0.19 0.44
N SER A 54 -8.90 0.98 1.39
CA SER A 54 -8.20 1.30 2.65
C SER A 54 -6.80 1.89 2.39
N TYR A 55 -5.74 1.35 2.97
CA TYR A 55 -4.42 1.98 2.97
C TYR A 55 -3.82 2.24 1.58
N TYR A 56 -4.13 1.41 0.58
CA TYR A 56 -3.76 1.68 -0.81
C TYR A 56 -4.41 2.98 -1.33
N TYR A 57 -5.70 3.17 -1.00
CA TYR A 57 -6.44 4.37 -1.36
C TYR A 57 -5.81 5.61 -0.72
N ASP A 58 -5.57 5.58 0.60
CA ASP A 58 -5.03 6.72 1.34
C ASP A 58 -3.67 7.15 0.79
N ARG A 59 -2.77 6.20 0.49
CA ARG A 59 -1.48 6.52 -0.12
C ARG A 59 -1.63 7.09 -1.52
N ALA A 60 -2.55 6.60 -2.34
CA ALA A 60 -2.77 7.18 -3.66
C ALA A 60 -3.33 8.62 -3.60
N VAL A 61 -4.14 8.94 -2.58
CA VAL A 61 -4.60 10.30 -2.28
C VAL A 61 -3.44 11.18 -1.84
N ASP A 62 -2.59 10.72 -0.91
CA ASP A 62 -1.42 11.47 -0.44
C ASP A 62 -0.44 11.80 -1.58
N LEU A 63 -0.35 10.91 -2.57
CA LEU A 63 0.46 11.12 -3.78
C LEU A 63 -0.20 12.06 -4.79
N GLY A 64 -1.47 12.44 -4.61
CA GLY A 64 -2.24 13.25 -5.55
C GLY A 64 -2.53 12.54 -6.88
N VAL A 65 -2.40 11.22 -6.92
CA VAL A 65 -2.64 10.42 -8.14
C VAL A 65 -4.14 10.21 -8.37
N ILE A 66 -4.92 10.18 -7.29
CA ILE A 66 -6.38 10.07 -7.33
C ILE A 66 -7.04 11.19 -6.53
N ASP A 67 -8.31 11.43 -6.82
CA ASP A 67 -9.16 12.37 -6.10
C ASP A 67 -9.71 11.73 -4.81
N GLU A 68 -9.60 12.42 -3.68
CA GLU A 68 -10.03 11.91 -2.37
C GLU A 68 -11.54 11.62 -2.28
N LYS A 69 -12.38 12.29 -3.08
CA LYS A 69 -13.83 12.09 -3.04
C LYS A 69 -14.29 11.08 -4.09
N ARG A 70 -13.69 11.13 -5.27
CA ARG A 70 -14.12 10.34 -6.44
C ARG A 70 -13.33 9.05 -6.61
N GLY A 71 -12.18 8.93 -5.97
CA GLY A 71 -11.24 7.85 -6.23
C GLY A 71 -10.58 7.99 -7.60
N GLY A 72 -10.13 6.87 -8.16
CA GLY A 72 -9.49 6.85 -9.46
C GLY A 72 -8.81 5.53 -9.74
N THR A 73 -7.85 5.56 -10.67
CA THR A 73 -7.06 4.39 -11.04
C THR A 73 -5.58 4.72 -10.87
N ILE A 74 -4.82 3.77 -10.34
CA ILE A 74 -3.37 3.88 -10.18
C ILE A 74 -2.68 2.65 -10.78
N ARG A 75 -1.48 2.82 -11.34
CA ARG A 75 -0.63 1.69 -11.75
C ARG A 75 0.29 1.26 -10.61
N VAL A 76 0.65 -0.01 -10.57
CA VAL A 76 1.69 -0.51 -9.65
C VAL A 76 3.00 0.30 -9.80
N SER A 77 3.35 0.68 -11.03
CA SER A 77 4.51 1.53 -11.33
C SER A 77 4.46 2.91 -10.71
N ASP A 78 3.26 3.46 -10.47
CA ASP A 78 3.12 4.81 -9.92
C ASP A 78 3.54 4.81 -8.44
N TYR A 79 3.21 3.76 -7.68
CA TYR A 79 3.75 3.56 -6.34
C TYR A 79 5.27 3.40 -6.32
N VAL A 80 5.84 2.68 -7.30
CA VAL A 80 7.29 2.49 -7.42
C VAL A 80 8.00 3.83 -7.64
N GLN A 81 7.52 4.63 -8.60
CA GLN A 81 8.11 5.93 -8.93
C GLN A 81 7.97 6.92 -7.76
N ALA A 82 6.82 6.91 -7.10
CA ALA A 82 6.59 7.69 -5.90
C ALA A 82 7.54 7.28 -4.76
N ALA A 83 7.74 5.97 -4.54
CA ALA A 83 8.68 5.46 -3.55
C ALA A 83 10.11 5.94 -3.84
N GLN A 84 10.60 5.80 -5.08
CA GLN A 84 11.92 6.28 -5.49
C GLN A 84 12.09 7.80 -5.24
N THR A 85 11.05 8.57 -5.54
CA THR A 85 11.04 10.03 -5.32
C THR A 85 11.03 10.38 -3.84
N VAL A 86 10.20 9.71 -3.02
CA VAL A 86 10.09 10.01 -1.60
C VAL A 86 11.33 9.57 -0.84
N CYS A 87 11.88 8.39 -1.14
CA CYS A 87 13.07 7.85 -0.48
C CYS A 87 14.35 8.66 -0.79
N SER A 88 14.42 9.35 -1.93
CA SER A 88 15.58 10.20 -2.29
C SER A 88 15.54 11.60 -1.68
N ARG A 89 14.39 12.04 -1.14
CA ARG A 89 14.25 13.36 -0.54
C ARG A 89 14.95 13.44 0.81
N VAL A 90 15.97 14.29 0.90
CA VAL A 90 16.58 14.68 2.18
C VAL A 90 15.61 15.61 2.91
N THR A 91 14.89 15.08 3.89
CA THR A 91 13.94 15.86 4.67
C THR A 91 14.61 16.52 5.86
N ARG A 92 14.64 17.86 5.83
CA ARG A 92 15.12 18.72 6.93
C ARG A 92 13.91 19.27 7.66
N GLY A 93 13.58 18.71 8.84
CA GLY A 93 12.46 19.15 9.68
C GLY A 93 11.55 18.01 10.14
N PRO A 94 10.49 18.31 10.92
CA PRO A 94 9.49 17.33 11.33
C PRO A 94 8.78 16.75 10.12
N LEU A 95 8.75 15.42 10.01
CA LEU A 95 8.05 14.73 8.93
C LEU A 95 6.56 14.61 9.29
N GLN A 96 5.67 15.03 8.39
CA GLN A 96 4.24 14.74 8.51
C GLN A 96 3.95 13.23 8.40
N SER A 97 4.73 12.53 7.56
CA SER A 97 4.70 11.07 7.47
C SER A 97 6.13 10.52 7.42
N PRO A 98 6.69 10.09 8.57
CA PRO A 98 8.07 9.59 8.64
C PRO A 98 8.27 8.24 7.94
N PHE A 99 7.18 7.51 7.66
CA PHE A 99 7.21 6.17 7.06
C PHE A 99 6.79 6.15 5.59
N LEU A 100 6.46 7.28 4.97
CA LEU A 100 5.94 7.29 3.59
C LEU A 100 6.84 6.55 2.58
N CYS A 101 8.17 6.69 2.70
CA CYS A 101 9.11 5.90 1.87
C CYS A 101 8.90 4.39 2.09
N LEU A 102 8.88 3.94 3.34
CA LEU A 102 8.65 2.54 3.69
C LEU A 102 7.29 2.04 3.20
N ASP A 103 6.23 2.83 3.40
CA ASP A 103 4.86 2.45 3.03
C ASP A 103 4.74 2.23 1.51
N LEU A 104 5.29 3.15 0.71
CA LEU A 104 5.22 3.07 -0.75
C LEU A 104 6.09 1.94 -1.29
N VAL A 105 7.28 1.71 -0.70
CA VAL A 105 8.11 0.53 -1.01
C VAL A 105 7.37 -0.75 -0.64
N TYR A 106 6.76 -0.82 0.54
CA TYR A 106 6.04 -1.99 1.01
C TYR A 106 4.85 -2.32 0.10
N ILE A 107 4.00 -1.33 -0.20
CA ILE A 107 2.88 -1.47 -1.12
C ILE A 107 3.35 -1.95 -2.49
N SER A 108 4.36 -1.30 -3.08
CA SER A 108 4.78 -1.63 -4.44
C SER A 108 5.41 -3.02 -4.54
N VAL A 109 6.27 -3.41 -3.58
CA VAL A 109 6.86 -4.76 -3.55
C VAL A 109 5.78 -5.81 -3.28
N LEU A 110 4.87 -5.58 -2.32
CA LEU A 110 3.80 -6.52 -2.02
C LEU A 110 2.93 -6.81 -3.25
N LEU A 111 2.53 -5.77 -3.98
CA LEU A 111 1.73 -5.93 -5.21
C LEU A 111 2.49 -6.74 -6.28
N GLN A 112 3.80 -6.51 -6.43
CA GLN A 112 4.63 -7.27 -7.37
C GLN A 112 4.80 -8.74 -6.95
N GLU A 113 5.02 -9.00 -5.66
CA GLU A 113 5.12 -10.36 -5.10
C GLU A 113 3.80 -11.13 -5.22
N LEU A 114 2.65 -10.45 -5.14
CA LEU A 114 1.34 -11.02 -5.42
C LEU A 114 1.12 -11.35 -6.91
N GLY A 115 2.01 -10.88 -7.79
CA GLY A 115 1.99 -11.18 -9.22
C GLY A 115 1.44 -10.07 -10.10
N LEU A 116 1.19 -8.86 -9.55
CA LEU A 116 0.71 -7.74 -10.34
C LEU A 116 1.89 -7.07 -11.05
N PRO A 117 1.94 -7.04 -12.40
CA PRO A 117 3.03 -6.41 -13.12
C PRO A 117 3.01 -4.88 -12.97
N PRO A 118 4.13 -4.17 -13.24
CA PRO A 118 4.20 -2.71 -13.05
C PRO A 118 3.11 -1.90 -13.78
N HIS A 119 2.68 -2.36 -14.95
CA HIS A 119 1.64 -1.69 -15.73
C HIS A 119 0.21 -2.02 -15.27
N LYS A 120 0.03 -2.94 -14.31
CA LYS A 120 -1.28 -3.34 -13.81
C LYS A 120 -1.97 -2.16 -13.16
N GLN A 121 -3.22 -1.93 -13.56
CA GLN A 121 -4.07 -0.89 -13.02
C GLN A 121 -4.92 -1.42 -11.87
N LEU A 122 -5.02 -0.63 -10.81
CA LEU A 122 -5.86 -0.86 -9.64
C LEU A 122 -6.94 0.21 -9.58
N LYS A 123 -8.20 -0.19 -9.48
CA LYS A 123 -9.33 0.72 -9.26
C LYS A 123 -9.39 1.04 -7.76
N LEU A 124 -9.33 2.32 -7.40
CA LEU A 124 -9.35 2.80 -6.03
C LEU A 124 -10.64 3.56 -5.79
N ALA A 125 -11.52 3.00 -4.95
CA ALA A 125 -12.80 3.59 -4.61
C ALA A 125 -13.08 3.40 -3.11
N ARG A 126 -13.37 4.50 -2.42
CA ARG A 126 -13.80 4.47 -1.01
C ARG A 126 -15.25 4.01 -0.86
N THR A 127 -16.08 4.29 -1.85
CA THR A 127 -17.47 3.85 -1.91
C THR A 127 -17.82 3.36 -3.31
N ILE A 128 -18.68 2.35 -3.42
CA ILE A 128 -19.31 1.92 -4.66
C ILE A 128 -20.81 2.16 -4.51
N ASN A 129 -21.40 2.98 -5.38
CA ASN A 129 -22.81 3.39 -5.29
C ASN A 129 -23.20 3.91 -3.89
N GLN A 130 -22.36 4.77 -3.32
CA GLN A 130 -22.50 5.33 -1.97
C GLN A 130 -22.42 4.32 -0.80
N VAL A 131 -22.07 3.06 -1.07
CA VAL A 131 -21.79 2.06 -0.04
C VAL A 131 -20.29 1.96 0.18
N GLU A 132 -19.85 2.04 1.43
CA GLU A 132 -18.44 1.91 1.80
C GLU A 132 -17.84 0.58 1.33
N THR A 133 -16.64 0.65 0.74
CA THR A 133 -15.89 -0.53 0.33
C THR A 133 -15.27 -1.19 1.56
N SER A 134 -16.00 -2.14 2.13
CA SER A 134 -15.56 -2.92 3.28
C SER A 134 -16.09 -4.36 3.22
N TRP A 135 -15.60 -5.20 4.14
CA TRP A 135 -16.02 -6.59 4.27
C TRP A 135 -17.46 -6.74 4.80
N ALA A 136 -18.04 -5.71 5.41
CA ALA A 136 -19.28 -5.81 6.20
C ALA A 136 -20.50 -6.21 5.35
N LEU A 137 -20.65 -5.65 4.15
CA LEU A 137 -21.78 -5.97 3.26
C LEU A 137 -21.69 -7.43 2.79
N GLY A 138 -20.50 -7.89 2.41
CA GLY A 138 -20.27 -9.28 2.02
C GLY A 138 -20.56 -10.27 3.15
N ALA A 139 -20.15 -9.95 4.38
CA ALA A 139 -20.45 -10.76 5.56
C ALA A 139 -21.97 -10.84 5.82
N THR A 140 -22.71 -9.75 5.62
CA THR A 140 -24.17 -9.72 5.76
C THR A 140 -24.84 -10.62 4.73
N PHE A 141 -24.44 -10.54 3.46
CA PHE A 141 -24.97 -11.42 2.42
C PHE A 141 -24.67 -12.89 2.72
N HIS A 142 -23.45 -13.20 3.14
CA HIS A 142 -23.08 -14.55 3.53
C HIS A 142 -23.96 -15.07 4.69
N TYR A 143 -24.13 -14.27 5.74
CA TYR A 143 -25.00 -14.63 6.86
C TYR A 143 -26.45 -14.88 6.42
N MET A 144 -27.01 -14.00 5.59
CA MET A 144 -28.37 -14.16 5.06
C MET A 144 -28.55 -15.42 4.20
N GLU A 145 -27.53 -15.82 3.43
CA GLU A 145 -27.55 -17.07 2.67
C GLU A 145 -27.53 -18.31 3.57
N THR A 146 -26.77 -18.29 4.66
CA THR A 146 -26.74 -19.42 5.60
C THR A 146 -28.09 -19.67 6.27
N LEU A 147 -28.86 -18.61 6.54
CA LEU A 147 -30.21 -18.70 7.11
C LEU A 147 -31.24 -19.28 6.13
N LYS A 148 -30.96 -19.26 4.83
CA LYS A 148 -31.86 -19.77 3.77
C LYS A 148 -31.65 -21.26 3.45
N ARG A 149 -30.62 -21.90 4.00
CA ARG A 149 -30.39 -23.34 3.82
C ARG A 149 -31.25 -24.11 4.85
N PRO A 150 -32.22 -24.94 4.40
CA PRO A 150 -33.06 -25.73 5.30
C PRO A 150 -32.27 -26.81 6.06
#